data_AF-A0A2U3KK85-F1
#
_entry.id   AF-A0A2U3KK85-F1
#
_cell.length_a   1.000
_cell.length_b   1.000
_cell.length_c   1.000
_cell.angle_alpha   90.00
_cell.angle_beta   90.00
_cell.angle_gamma   90.00
#
_symmetry.space_group_name_H-M   'P 1'
#
loop_
_entity.id
_entity.type
_entity.pdbx_description
1 polymer ?
#
loop_
_entity_poly.entity_id
_entity_poly.type
_entity_poly.pdbx_seq_one_letter_code
_entity_poly.pdbx_strand_id
1 'polypeptide(L)'
;MEENSNAPGKSPFNPLQPVHELIQGGDPDLICIKYGISKPQLDKMLSAYQTSRREAAVAGAFTASKTNRNDPCPCGSGKKYKKCCLSGHEEARKLIPNEQMQQIEGRVKAKEQLEKEIRKGFELIFSQEYERAEKYAGKQIETFPEDDRFYDIRLSACFALGDYEGAFRIARKRWQTAVEEKLFFQENGYHKREGMNREAHVHFYSPSTWLEKFWIAQRARTWREQYPVCGGSPFSARGDFASAQPGCGGSPLVEKLQAANDLKRFPEKQEEGFEARKLALAPVLESLESAGKGSIPFLLPITYNFNWASLFVPGLLAAWGDDECLRLLAELSMFRYPYFSQKCLALLEETGERAIPVISLVMEENGAFDELKAGLLNVLGNVVCKGSFEILVKFTEHENRYLTAWACEALARHKNSDALAFLENARQRMGPLNQIAAAIEEMKPGI
;
A
#
# COMPACT_ATOMS: atom_id res chain seq x y z
N MET A 1 -7.98 -49.43 21.47
CA MET A 1 -6.97 -49.26 22.54
C MET A 1 -5.63 -49.27 21.84
N GLU A 2 -5.27 -48.31 20.99
CA GLU A 2 -5.11 -46.86 21.23
C GLU A 2 -4.38 -46.54 22.53
N GLU A 3 -3.07 -46.33 22.42
CA GLU A 3 -2.35 -45.38 23.27
C GLU A 3 -1.53 -44.42 22.40
N ASN A 4 -1.86 -43.15 22.62
CA ASN A 4 -1.23 -41.94 22.12
C ASN A 4 0.22 -41.81 22.60
N SER A 5 1.12 -41.35 21.72
CA SER A 5 2.22 -40.48 22.17
C SER A 5 2.24 -39.23 21.31
N ASN A 6 1.88 -38.15 21.99
CA ASN A 6 1.64 -36.81 21.53
C ASN A 6 2.99 -36.07 21.50
N ALA A 7 3.35 -35.46 20.36
CA ALA A 7 4.36 -34.40 20.34
C ALA A 7 4.21 -33.53 19.07
N PRO A 8 3.56 -32.35 19.16
CA PRO A 8 3.80 -31.27 18.22
C PRO A 8 4.56 -30.15 18.95
N GLY A 9 5.88 -30.25 18.90
CA GLY A 9 6.80 -29.13 19.10
C GLY A 9 7.72 -29.07 17.89
N LYS A 10 7.29 -28.43 16.80
CA LYS A 10 8.16 -28.20 15.63
C LYS A 10 8.09 -26.72 15.20
N SER A 11 9.08 -25.99 15.70
CA SER A 11 9.95 -25.00 15.06
C SER A 11 9.34 -23.96 14.08
N PRO A 12 9.64 -22.65 14.21
CA PRO A 12 9.05 -21.54 13.45
C PRO A 12 9.59 -21.37 12.01
N PHE A 13 10.29 -22.37 11.47
CA PHE A 13 10.94 -22.23 10.17
C PHE A 13 10.07 -22.70 9.02
N ASN A 14 10.21 -22.02 7.88
CA ASN A 14 9.63 -22.47 6.62
C ASN A 14 10.10 -23.90 6.34
N PRO A 15 9.19 -24.88 6.14
CA PRO A 15 9.55 -26.27 5.91
C PRO A 15 10.41 -26.50 4.65
N LEU A 16 10.53 -25.52 3.75
CA LEU A 16 11.38 -25.57 2.56
C LEU A 16 12.75 -24.87 2.74
N GLN A 17 12.99 -24.20 3.87
CA GLN A 17 14.24 -23.47 4.13
C GLN A 17 15.51 -24.33 3.97
N PRO A 18 15.57 -25.59 4.45
CA PRO A 18 16.74 -26.44 4.27
C PRO A 18 17.04 -26.75 2.79
N VAL A 19 15.98 -26.87 1.99
CA VAL A 19 16.08 -27.14 0.53
C VAL A 19 16.60 -25.90 -0.20
N HIS A 20 16.16 -24.70 0.18
CA HIS A 20 16.62 -23.45 -0.42
C HIS A 20 18.11 -23.20 -0.15
N GLU A 21 18.58 -23.40 1.08
CA GLU A 21 20.00 -23.25 1.43
C GLU A 21 20.89 -24.25 0.68
N LEU A 22 20.39 -25.48 0.49
CA LEU A 22 21.09 -26.50 -0.30
C LEU A 22 21.19 -26.10 -1.78
N ILE A 23 20.11 -25.58 -2.38
CA ILE A 23 20.09 -25.11 -3.78
C ILE A 23 21.01 -23.89 -4.00
N GLN A 24 21.19 -23.06 -2.97
CA GLN A 24 22.10 -21.92 -2.98
C GLN A 24 23.58 -22.31 -2.81
N GLY A 25 23.88 -23.61 -2.71
CA GLY A 25 25.25 -24.13 -2.60
C GLY A 25 25.74 -24.33 -1.16
N GLY A 26 24.85 -24.35 -0.18
CA GLY A 26 25.20 -24.63 1.22
C GLY A 26 25.67 -26.07 1.43
N ASP A 27 26.53 -26.26 2.44
CA ASP A 27 27.06 -27.58 2.81
C ASP A 27 25.94 -28.49 3.39
N PRO A 28 25.68 -29.68 2.81
CA PRO A 28 24.59 -30.55 3.25
C PRO A 28 24.69 -31.00 4.71
N ASP A 29 25.90 -31.22 5.21
CA ASP A 29 26.13 -31.74 6.56
C ASP A 29 25.89 -30.62 7.59
N LEU A 30 26.31 -29.39 7.28
CA LEU A 30 25.99 -28.20 8.10
C LEU A 30 24.49 -27.88 8.10
N ILE A 31 23.80 -28.02 6.97
CA ILE A 31 22.35 -27.83 6.87
C ILE A 31 21.61 -28.88 7.72
N CYS A 32 22.03 -30.14 7.66
CA CYS A 32 21.45 -31.21 8.47
C CYS A 32 21.59 -30.93 9.98
N ILE A 33 22.76 -30.47 10.43
CA ILE A 33 23.01 -30.07 11.82
C ILE A 33 22.12 -28.88 12.21
N LYS A 34 22.08 -27.84 11.38
CA LYS A 34 21.32 -26.60 11.63
C LYS A 34 19.82 -26.85 11.80
N TYR A 35 19.26 -27.76 11.02
CA TYR A 35 17.82 -28.03 10.99
C TYR A 35 17.40 -29.31 11.73
N GLY A 36 18.35 -30.05 12.33
CA GLY A 36 18.06 -31.28 13.06
C GLY A 36 17.44 -32.37 12.19
N ILE A 37 17.84 -32.45 10.92
CA ILE A 37 17.32 -33.42 9.93
C ILE A 37 18.44 -34.34 9.47
N SER A 38 18.10 -35.57 9.07
CA SER A 38 19.07 -36.50 8.48
C SER A 38 19.31 -36.21 7.01
N LYS A 39 20.48 -36.58 6.49
CA LYS A 39 20.83 -36.44 5.06
C LYS A 39 19.79 -37.11 4.13
N PRO A 40 19.29 -38.33 4.42
CA PRO A 40 18.18 -38.92 3.65
C PRO A 40 16.87 -38.12 3.69
N GLN A 41 16.57 -37.44 4.82
CA GLN A 41 15.41 -36.58 4.92
C GLN A 41 15.58 -35.31 4.06
N LEU A 42 16.76 -34.70 4.09
CA LEU A 42 17.09 -33.55 3.24
C LEU A 42 17.01 -33.91 1.75
N ASP A 43 17.53 -35.06 1.34
CA ASP A 43 17.43 -35.57 -0.04
C ASP A 43 15.98 -35.82 -0.47
N LYS A 44 15.16 -36.38 0.42
CA LYS A 44 13.73 -36.59 0.18
C LYS A 44 12.98 -35.27 0.00
N MET A 45 13.31 -34.27 0.82
CA MET A 45 12.73 -32.92 0.71
C MET A 45 13.13 -32.23 -0.60
N LEU A 46 14.41 -32.33 -1.00
CA LEU A 46 14.88 -31.82 -2.29
C LEU A 46 14.16 -32.51 -3.46
N SER A 47 14.02 -33.83 -3.42
CA SER A 47 13.31 -34.60 -4.45
C SER A 47 11.84 -34.20 -4.56
N ALA A 48 11.14 -34.05 -3.43
CA ALA A 48 9.75 -33.59 -3.40
C ALA A 48 9.61 -32.15 -3.96
N TYR A 49 10.53 -31.26 -3.58
CA TYR A 49 10.59 -29.90 -4.13
C TYR A 49 10.83 -29.91 -5.64
N GLN A 50 11.81 -30.68 -6.12
CA GLN A 50 12.10 -30.82 -7.55
C GLN A 50 10.91 -31.35 -8.34
N THR A 51 10.18 -32.33 -7.81
CA THR A 51 8.96 -32.89 -8.42
C THR A 51 7.85 -31.85 -8.50
N SER A 52 7.54 -31.18 -7.39
CA SER A 52 6.55 -30.09 -7.36
C SER A 52 6.91 -28.94 -8.31
N ARG A 53 8.19 -28.57 -8.38
CA ARG A 53 8.67 -27.54 -9.33
C ARG A 53 8.59 -28.02 -10.78
N ARG A 54 8.83 -29.30 -11.08
CA ARG A 54 8.65 -29.87 -12.43
C ARG A 54 7.18 -29.83 -12.84
N GLU A 55 6.27 -30.22 -11.96
CA GLU A 55 4.81 -30.15 -12.21
C GLU A 55 4.34 -28.71 -12.42
N ALA A 56 4.78 -27.79 -11.56
CA ALA A 56 4.48 -26.37 -11.69
C ALA A 56 5.11 -25.74 -12.94
N ALA A 57 6.30 -26.18 -13.35
CA ALA A 57 6.96 -25.70 -14.55
C ALA A 57 6.36 -26.28 -15.84
N VAL A 58 5.75 -27.47 -15.78
CA VAL A 58 4.87 -27.98 -16.84
C VAL A 58 3.68 -27.03 -16.98
N ALA A 59 2.96 -26.71 -15.90
CA ALA A 59 1.88 -25.71 -15.92
C ALA A 59 2.33 -24.30 -16.37
N GLY A 60 3.54 -23.88 -15.96
CA GLY A 60 4.17 -22.60 -16.32
C GLY A 60 4.67 -22.51 -17.76
N ALA A 61 5.13 -23.63 -18.33
CA ALA A 61 5.54 -23.72 -19.73
C ALA A 61 4.36 -23.48 -20.69
N PHE A 62 3.12 -23.71 -20.22
CA PHE A 62 1.90 -23.45 -20.96
C PHE A 62 1.40 -22.00 -20.85
N THR A 63 1.84 -21.23 -19.84
CA THR A 63 1.26 -19.92 -19.49
C THR A 63 2.20 -18.72 -19.72
N ALA A 64 3.09 -18.84 -20.71
CA ALA A 64 3.94 -17.78 -21.29
C ALA A 64 5.28 -17.45 -20.60
N SER A 65 5.66 -18.11 -19.50
CA SER A 65 7.03 -18.04 -18.97
C SER A 65 7.97 -18.99 -19.73
N LYS A 66 8.38 -18.62 -20.95
CA LYS A 66 9.43 -19.36 -21.68
C LYS A 66 10.76 -19.20 -20.95
N THR A 67 11.09 -20.15 -20.08
CA THR A 67 12.44 -20.25 -19.49
C THR A 67 13.46 -20.32 -20.61
N ASN A 68 14.48 -19.46 -20.60
CA ASN A 68 15.50 -19.49 -21.64
C ASN A 68 16.25 -20.84 -21.58
N ARG A 69 16.57 -21.42 -22.75
CA ARG A 69 17.24 -22.72 -22.87
C ARG A 69 18.55 -22.82 -22.07
N ASN A 70 19.25 -21.71 -21.87
CA ASN A 70 20.52 -21.69 -21.16
C ASN A 70 20.43 -21.28 -19.68
N ASP A 71 19.28 -20.81 -19.21
CA ASP A 71 19.10 -20.37 -17.82
C ASP A 71 19.16 -21.55 -16.85
N PRO A 72 19.52 -21.32 -15.57
CA PRO A 72 19.37 -22.33 -14.52
C PRO A 72 17.95 -22.89 -14.51
N CYS A 73 17.84 -24.22 -14.44
CA CYS A 73 16.56 -24.89 -14.54
C CYS A 73 15.69 -24.59 -13.30
N PRO A 74 14.41 -24.18 -13.46
CA PRO A 74 13.54 -23.77 -12.37
C PRO A 74 13.15 -24.91 -11.41
N CYS A 75 13.53 -26.16 -11.74
CA CYS A 75 13.40 -27.29 -10.83
C CYS A 75 14.45 -27.29 -9.71
N GLY A 76 15.44 -26.40 -9.72
CA GLY A 76 16.47 -26.33 -8.68
C GLY A 76 17.60 -27.36 -8.85
N SER A 77 17.80 -27.90 -10.06
CA SER A 77 18.85 -28.89 -10.34
C SER A 77 20.25 -28.30 -10.55
N GLY A 78 20.37 -26.96 -10.63
CA GLY A 78 21.62 -26.27 -10.99
C GLY A 78 22.06 -26.44 -12.45
N LYS A 79 21.40 -27.30 -13.24
CA LYS A 79 21.70 -27.52 -14.66
C LYS A 79 21.03 -26.45 -15.54
N LYS A 80 21.60 -26.20 -16.74
CA LYS A 80 20.92 -25.41 -17.78
C LYS A 80 19.57 -26.05 -18.15
N TYR A 81 18.53 -25.26 -18.35
CA TYR A 81 17.16 -25.75 -18.63
C TYR A 81 17.12 -26.76 -19.80
N LYS A 82 17.84 -26.50 -20.89
CA LYS A 82 17.94 -27.40 -22.06
C LYS A 82 18.55 -28.78 -21.76
N LYS A 83 19.35 -28.89 -20.69
CA LYS A 83 19.99 -30.14 -20.25
C LYS A 83 19.23 -30.81 -19.09
N CYS A 84 18.07 -30.28 -18.72
CA CYS A 84 17.29 -30.75 -17.59
C CYS A 84 15.82 -30.91 -17.98
N CYS A 85 14.95 -29.94 -17.67
CA CYS A 85 13.51 -30.11 -17.82
C CYS A 85 12.96 -29.84 -19.23
N LEU A 86 13.74 -29.26 -20.16
CA LEU A 86 13.23 -28.87 -21.48
C LEU A 86 12.63 -30.05 -22.26
N SER A 87 13.31 -31.19 -22.34
CA SER A 87 12.82 -32.35 -23.09
C SER A 87 11.53 -32.92 -22.48
N GLY A 88 11.48 -33.06 -21.16
CA GLY A 88 10.28 -33.52 -20.45
C GLY A 88 9.11 -32.57 -20.60
N HIS A 89 9.36 -31.25 -20.63
CA HIS A 89 8.31 -30.27 -20.91
C HIS A 89 7.83 -30.31 -22.37
N GLU A 90 8.74 -30.53 -23.33
CA GLU A 90 8.39 -30.70 -24.75
C GLU A 90 7.55 -31.98 -24.98
N GLU A 91 7.87 -33.08 -24.29
CA GLU A 91 7.09 -34.31 -24.31
C GLU A 91 5.72 -34.12 -23.65
N ALA A 92 5.66 -33.52 -22.47
CA ALA A 92 4.40 -33.19 -21.79
C ALA A 92 3.50 -32.29 -22.67
N ARG A 93 4.08 -31.36 -23.44
CA ARG A 93 3.34 -30.51 -24.36
C ARG A 93 2.69 -31.28 -25.52
N LYS A 94 3.32 -32.36 -26.00
CA LYS A 94 2.73 -33.22 -27.05
C LYS A 94 1.54 -34.04 -26.55
N LEU A 95 1.46 -34.28 -25.25
CA LEU A 95 0.38 -35.06 -24.62
C LEU A 95 -0.89 -34.22 -24.39
N ILE A 96 -0.84 -32.90 -24.56
CA ILE A 96 -2.01 -32.04 -24.38
C ILE A 96 -2.86 -32.03 -25.65
N PRO A 97 -4.18 -32.30 -25.56
CA PRO A 97 -5.09 -32.19 -26.69
C PRO A 97 -5.01 -30.81 -27.37
N ASN A 98 -5.07 -30.79 -28.71
CA ASN A 98 -4.98 -29.55 -29.49
C ASN A 98 -6.01 -28.50 -29.06
N GLU A 99 -7.23 -28.92 -28.70
CA GLU A 99 -8.28 -28.03 -28.21
C GLU A 99 -7.87 -27.32 -26.90
N GLN A 100 -7.30 -28.07 -25.95
CA GLN A 100 -6.79 -27.51 -24.69
C GLN A 100 -5.60 -26.57 -24.95
N MET A 101 -4.73 -26.89 -25.91
CA MET A 101 -3.63 -26.00 -26.32
C MET A 101 -4.16 -24.69 -26.93
N GLN A 102 -5.20 -24.76 -27.78
CA GLN A 102 -5.84 -23.57 -28.35
C GLN A 102 -6.49 -22.70 -27.27
N GLN A 103 -7.14 -23.30 -26.27
CA GLN A 103 -7.71 -22.58 -25.13
C GLN A 103 -6.60 -21.86 -24.34
N ILE A 104 -5.49 -22.55 -24.05
CA ILE A 104 -4.33 -21.96 -23.36
C ILE A 104 -3.76 -20.78 -24.14
N GLU A 105 -3.51 -20.95 -25.45
CA GLU A 105 -3.02 -19.87 -26.31
C GLU A 105 -3.99 -18.69 -26.39
N GLY A 106 -5.30 -18.97 -26.43
CA GLY A 106 -6.36 -17.96 -26.35
C GLY A 106 -6.30 -17.15 -25.05
N ARG A 107 -6.17 -17.82 -23.89
CA ARG A 107 -6.04 -17.15 -22.58
C ARG A 107 -4.78 -16.30 -22.50
N VAL A 108 -3.65 -16.78 -23.03
CA VAL A 108 -2.40 -15.99 -23.08
C VAL A 108 -2.57 -14.74 -23.93
N LYS A 109 -3.13 -14.85 -25.14
CA LYS A 109 -3.40 -13.69 -26.02
C LYS A 109 -4.36 -12.70 -25.39
N ALA A 110 -5.42 -13.18 -24.74
CA ALA A 110 -6.37 -12.34 -24.02
C ALA A 110 -5.68 -11.56 -22.89
N LYS A 111 -4.83 -12.21 -22.11
CA LYS A 111 -4.03 -11.57 -21.05
C LYS A 111 -3.07 -10.52 -21.62
N GLU A 112 -2.35 -10.83 -22.69
CA GLU A 112 -1.45 -9.87 -23.35
C GLU A 112 -2.21 -8.66 -23.90
N GLN A 113 -3.40 -8.87 -24.46
CA GLN A 113 -4.24 -7.77 -24.93
C GLN A 113 -4.72 -6.91 -23.77
N LEU A 114 -5.19 -7.51 -22.67
CA LEU A 114 -5.59 -6.79 -21.47
C LEU A 114 -4.44 -5.93 -20.92
N GLU A 115 -3.24 -6.48 -20.83
CA GLU A 115 -2.05 -5.73 -20.42
C GLU A 115 -1.73 -4.53 -21.35
N LYS A 116 -2.00 -4.64 -22.65
CA LYS A 116 -1.88 -3.50 -23.58
C LYS A 116 -2.95 -2.44 -23.30
N GLU A 117 -4.19 -2.86 -23.06
CA GLU A 117 -5.28 -1.92 -22.77
C GLU A 117 -5.00 -1.15 -21.45
N ILE A 118 -4.44 -1.82 -20.45
CA ILE A 118 -4.08 -1.18 -19.18
C ILE A 118 -2.95 -0.18 -19.35
N ARG A 119 -1.87 -0.57 -20.05
CA ARG A 119 -0.75 0.35 -20.34
C ARG A 119 -1.23 1.61 -21.04
N LYS A 120 -2.07 1.47 -22.06
CA LYS A 120 -2.67 2.60 -22.76
C LYS A 120 -3.47 3.53 -21.83
N GLY A 121 -4.19 2.99 -20.85
CA GLY A 121 -4.91 3.79 -19.86
C GLY A 121 -3.97 4.62 -18.97
N PHE A 122 -2.89 4.01 -18.48
CA PHE A 122 -1.87 4.74 -17.70
C PHE A 122 -1.06 5.73 -18.54
N GLU A 123 -0.80 5.45 -19.83
CA GLU A 123 -0.17 6.39 -20.75
C GLU A 123 -0.99 7.67 -20.92
N LEU A 124 -2.33 7.57 -20.96
CA LEU A 124 -3.22 8.74 -20.98
C LEU A 124 -3.10 9.56 -19.69
N ILE A 125 -3.02 8.92 -18.53
CA ILE A 125 -2.79 9.60 -17.24
C ILE A 125 -1.43 10.31 -17.23
N PHE A 126 -0.37 9.62 -17.66
CA PHE A 126 0.99 10.17 -17.72
C PHE A 126 1.08 11.35 -18.69
N SER A 127 0.36 11.29 -19.80
CA SER A 127 0.28 12.36 -20.81
C SER A 127 -0.69 13.49 -20.41
N GLN A 128 -1.27 13.43 -19.20
CA GLN A 128 -2.22 14.40 -18.66
C GLN A 128 -3.51 14.55 -19.49
N GLU A 129 -3.87 13.52 -20.26
CA GLU A 129 -5.07 13.47 -21.08
C GLU A 129 -6.27 12.93 -20.28
N TYR A 130 -6.58 13.59 -19.17
CA TYR A 130 -7.48 13.05 -18.14
C TYR A 130 -8.91 12.77 -18.62
N GLU A 131 -9.49 13.63 -19.45
CA GLU A 131 -10.83 13.37 -20.03
C GLU A 131 -10.86 12.13 -20.92
N ARG A 132 -9.79 11.90 -21.68
CA ARG A 132 -9.64 10.69 -22.51
C ARG A 132 -9.42 9.48 -21.64
N ALA A 133 -8.62 9.60 -20.57
CA ALA A 133 -8.37 8.53 -19.61
C ALA A 133 -9.65 8.09 -18.90
N GLU A 134 -10.49 9.03 -18.44
CA GLU A 134 -11.78 8.74 -17.78
C GLU A 134 -12.71 7.95 -18.71
N LYS A 135 -12.94 8.47 -19.93
CA LYS A 135 -13.81 7.82 -20.93
C LYS A 135 -13.28 6.45 -21.33
N TYR A 136 -11.97 6.35 -21.55
CA TYR A 136 -11.32 5.10 -21.92
C TYR A 136 -11.47 4.05 -20.82
N ALA A 137 -11.13 4.39 -19.58
CA ALA A 137 -11.26 3.48 -18.46
C ALA A 137 -12.72 3.08 -18.19
N GLY A 138 -13.67 4.02 -18.34
CA GLY A 138 -15.11 3.72 -18.27
C GLY A 138 -15.53 2.62 -19.24
N LYS A 139 -15.11 2.71 -20.51
CA LYS A 139 -15.36 1.67 -21.51
C LYS A 139 -14.68 0.33 -21.17
N GLN A 140 -13.45 0.36 -20.66
CA GLN A 140 -12.75 -0.86 -20.28
C GLN A 140 -13.40 -1.54 -19.07
N ILE A 141 -13.95 -0.78 -18.12
CA ILE A 141 -14.68 -1.32 -16.96
C ILE A 141 -15.94 -2.08 -17.39
N GLU A 142 -16.62 -1.68 -18.46
CA GLU A 142 -17.76 -2.45 -19.01
C GLU A 142 -17.34 -3.84 -19.50
N THR A 143 -16.11 -3.96 -20.01
CA THR A 143 -15.56 -5.22 -20.54
C THR A 143 -14.84 -6.04 -19.46
N PHE A 144 -14.16 -5.37 -18.54
CA PHE A 144 -13.33 -5.95 -17.48
C PHE A 144 -13.75 -5.38 -16.10
N PRO A 145 -14.98 -5.67 -15.63
CA PRO A 145 -15.53 -5.05 -14.42
C PRO A 145 -14.80 -5.44 -13.13
N GLU A 146 -13.96 -6.46 -13.18
CA GLU A 146 -13.21 -7.00 -12.04
C GLU A 146 -11.70 -6.78 -12.11
N ASP A 147 -11.24 -5.86 -12.97
CA ASP A 147 -9.85 -5.42 -13.00
C ASP A 147 -9.72 -4.01 -12.39
N ASP A 148 -9.23 -3.97 -11.15
CA ASP A 148 -9.07 -2.74 -10.36
C ASP A 148 -8.16 -1.69 -11.00
N ARG A 149 -7.29 -2.10 -11.93
CA ARG A 149 -6.36 -1.18 -12.59
C ARG A 149 -7.10 -0.16 -13.45
N PHE A 150 -8.22 -0.55 -14.08
CA PHE A 150 -9.06 0.41 -14.82
C PHE A 150 -9.80 1.36 -13.90
N TYR A 151 -10.28 0.89 -12.75
CA TYR A 151 -10.87 1.78 -11.75
C TYR A 151 -9.83 2.76 -11.18
N ASP A 152 -8.57 2.35 -11.06
CA ASP A 152 -7.48 3.22 -10.65
C ASP A 152 -7.20 4.35 -11.65
N ILE A 153 -7.12 3.99 -12.94
CA ILE A 153 -6.98 4.96 -14.03
C ILE A 153 -8.15 5.96 -13.99
N ARG A 154 -9.38 5.47 -13.87
CA ARG A 154 -10.58 6.32 -13.81
C ARG A 154 -10.59 7.21 -12.57
N LEU A 155 -10.24 6.67 -11.40
CA LEU A 155 -10.14 7.40 -10.15
C LEU A 155 -9.13 8.55 -10.25
N SER A 156 -7.94 8.26 -10.79
CA SER A 156 -6.88 9.26 -11.01
C SER A 156 -7.34 10.38 -11.94
N ALA A 157 -8.06 10.02 -13.02
CA ALA A 157 -8.67 11.00 -13.91
C ALA A 157 -9.74 11.85 -13.21
N CYS A 158 -10.62 11.25 -12.40
CA CYS A 158 -11.60 11.97 -11.60
C CYS A 158 -10.94 13.00 -10.66
N PHE A 159 -9.86 12.63 -9.96
CA PHE A 159 -9.12 13.57 -9.11
C PHE A 159 -8.56 14.75 -9.91
N ALA A 160 -7.94 14.48 -11.06
CA ALA A 160 -7.35 15.51 -11.91
C ALA A 160 -8.39 16.46 -12.52
N LEU A 161 -9.59 15.93 -12.84
CA LEU A 161 -10.72 16.71 -13.38
C LEU A 161 -11.54 17.43 -12.30
N GLY A 162 -11.23 17.22 -11.01
CA GLY A 162 -12.00 17.77 -9.90
C GLY A 162 -13.34 17.06 -9.63
N ASP A 163 -13.61 15.91 -10.25
CA ASP A 163 -14.79 15.08 -10.00
C ASP A 163 -14.60 14.21 -8.74
N TYR A 164 -14.61 14.87 -7.57
CA TYR A 164 -14.40 14.18 -6.29
C TYR A 164 -15.58 13.30 -5.88
N GLU A 165 -16.78 13.60 -6.37
CA GLU A 165 -17.96 12.75 -6.18
C GLU A 165 -17.83 11.44 -6.97
N GLY A 166 -17.40 11.49 -8.23
CA GLY A 166 -17.07 10.31 -9.01
C GLY A 166 -15.98 9.48 -8.35
N ALA A 167 -14.89 10.13 -7.91
CA ALA A 167 -13.80 9.47 -7.21
C ALA A 167 -14.27 8.74 -5.95
N PHE A 168 -15.09 9.40 -5.12
CA PHE A 168 -15.65 8.83 -3.90
C PHE A 168 -16.54 7.62 -4.18
N ARG A 169 -17.43 7.70 -5.18
CA ARG A 169 -18.29 6.56 -5.57
C ARG A 169 -17.47 5.36 -6.02
N ILE A 170 -16.43 5.57 -6.82
CA ILE A 170 -15.53 4.51 -7.29
C ILE A 170 -14.83 3.86 -6.10
N ALA A 171 -14.13 4.67 -5.28
CA ALA A 171 -13.32 4.16 -4.19
C ALA A 171 -14.15 3.43 -3.13
N ARG A 172 -15.32 3.97 -2.76
CA ARG A 172 -16.25 3.31 -1.83
C ARG A 172 -16.71 1.95 -2.33
N LYS A 173 -17.15 1.88 -3.60
CA LYS A 173 -17.67 0.63 -4.19
C LYS A 173 -16.57 -0.43 -4.30
N ARG A 174 -15.37 -0.03 -4.71
CA ARG A 174 -14.25 -0.98 -4.85
C ARG A 174 -13.66 -1.39 -3.50
N TRP A 175 -13.69 -0.52 -2.48
CA TRP A 175 -13.38 -0.91 -1.11
C TRP A 175 -14.33 -2.01 -0.60
N GLN A 176 -15.65 -1.83 -0.74
CA GLN A 176 -16.63 -2.85 -0.37
C GLN A 176 -16.41 -4.17 -1.11
N THR A 177 -16.16 -4.08 -2.42
CA THR A 177 -15.86 -5.26 -3.26
C THR A 177 -14.60 -5.98 -2.77
N ALA A 178 -13.53 -5.26 -2.45
CA ALA A 178 -12.29 -5.84 -1.96
C ALA A 178 -12.48 -6.52 -0.59
N VAL A 179 -13.27 -5.93 0.32
CA VAL A 179 -13.61 -6.54 1.63
C VAL A 179 -14.34 -7.86 1.42
N GLU A 180 -15.35 -7.89 0.56
CA GLU A 180 -16.08 -9.12 0.22
C GLU A 180 -15.16 -10.18 -0.39
N GLU A 181 -14.31 -9.80 -1.35
CA GLU A 181 -13.36 -10.71 -1.99
C GLU A 181 -12.35 -11.28 -1.00
N LYS A 182 -11.83 -10.46 -0.08
CA LYS A 182 -10.91 -10.91 0.95
C LYS A 182 -11.55 -11.95 1.87
N LEU A 183 -12.76 -11.70 2.35
CA LEU A 183 -13.49 -12.62 3.22
C LEU A 183 -13.75 -13.96 2.51
N PHE A 184 -14.27 -13.89 1.27
CA PHE A 184 -14.54 -15.09 0.49
C PHE A 184 -13.25 -15.89 0.20
N PHE A 185 -12.18 -15.20 -0.20
CA PHE A 185 -10.90 -15.84 -0.50
C PHE A 185 -10.30 -16.54 0.73
N GLN A 186 -10.42 -15.95 1.92
CA GLN A 186 -9.94 -16.56 3.17
C GLN A 186 -10.66 -17.88 3.49
N GLU A 187 -11.95 -17.98 3.15
CA GLU A 187 -12.75 -19.18 3.36
C GLU A 187 -12.57 -20.25 2.27
N ASN A 188 -12.38 -19.82 1.01
CA ASN A 188 -12.50 -20.70 -0.17
C ASN A 188 -11.18 -20.92 -0.94
N GLY A 189 -10.18 -20.05 -0.77
CA GLY A 189 -8.89 -20.12 -1.45
C GLY A 189 -8.89 -19.69 -2.93
N TYR A 190 -9.95 -19.02 -3.40
CA TYR A 190 -10.05 -18.44 -4.74
C TYR A 190 -10.99 -17.22 -4.72
N HIS A 191 -11.01 -16.42 -5.80
CA HIS A 191 -11.83 -15.20 -5.87
C HIS A 191 -13.28 -15.51 -6.24
N LYS A 192 -14.23 -14.87 -5.56
CA LYS A 192 -15.67 -15.12 -5.78
C LYS A 192 -16.06 -14.83 -7.22
N ARG A 193 -15.52 -13.74 -7.77
CA ARG A 193 -15.84 -13.22 -9.09
C ARG A 193 -15.06 -13.87 -10.24
N GLU A 194 -14.18 -14.84 -9.96
CA GLU A 194 -13.62 -15.74 -11.00
C GLU A 194 -14.67 -16.71 -11.56
N GLY A 195 -15.80 -16.87 -10.85
CA GLY A 195 -16.86 -17.84 -11.16
C GLY A 195 -16.46 -19.26 -10.77
N MET A 196 -17.44 -20.18 -10.75
CA MET A 196 -17.21 -21.58 -10.36
C MET A 196 -16.14 -22.28 -11.22
N ASN A 197 -16.05 -21.93 -12.51
CA ASN A 197 -15.09 -22.52 -13.45
C ASN A 197 -13.72 -21.83 -13.45
N ARG A 198 -13.55 -20.72 -12.71
CA ARG A 198 -12.30 -19.92 -12.65
C ARG A 198 -11.80 -19.47 -14.03
N GLU A 199 -12.75 -19.02 -14.84
CA GLU A 199 -12.51 -18.61 -16.23
C GLU A 199 -12.43 -17.09 -16.36
N ALA A 200 -13.17 -16.34 -15.53
CA ALA A 200 -13.15 -14.89 -15.56
C ALA A 200 -11.81 -14.36 -15.08
N HIS A 201 -11.27 -13.38 -15.81
CA HIS A 201 -10.09 -12.64 -15.37
C HIS A 201 -10.50 -11.67 -14.26
N VAL A 202 -9.77 -11.73 -13.15
CA VAL A 202 -9.93 -10.79 -12.04
C VAL A 202 -8.58 -10.22 -11.65
N HIS A 203 -8.58 -8.98 -11.19
CA HIS A 203 -7.42 -8.36 -10.58
C HIS A 203 -7.91 -7.39 -9.49
N PHE A 204 -7.83 -7.82 -8.23
CA PHE A 204 -8.24 -7.01 -7.09
C PHE A 204 -7.04 -6.43 -6.35
N TYR A 205 -7.14 -5.15 -5.98
CA TYR A 205 -6.30 -4.57 -4.95
C TYR A 205 -6.79 -4.99 -3.57
N SER A 206 -5.90 -4.86 -2.58
CA SER A 206 -6.24 -5.17 -1.19
C SER A 206 -7.31 -4.20 -0.64
N PRO A 207 -8.11 -4.61 0.36
CA PRO A 207 -9.03 -3.69 1.04
C PRO A 207 -8.33 -2.44 1.56
N SER A 208 -7.11 -2.57 2.11
CA SER A 208 -6.36 -1.43 2.64
C SER A 208 -5.95 -0.43 1.54
N THR A 209 -5.63 -0.92 0.34
CA THR A 209 -5.35 -0.05 -0.82
C THR A 209 -6.57 0.76 -1.24
N TRP A 210 -7.75 0.15 -1.26
CA TRP A 210 -8.98 0.88 -1.57
C TRP A 210 -9.46 1.77 -0.42
N LEU A 211 -9.21 1.39 0.84
CA LEU A 211 -9.54 2.19 2.01
C LEU A 211 -8.78 3.52 2.02
N GLU A 212 -7.49 3.49 1.67
CA GLU A 212 -6.65 4.68 1.46
C GLU A 212 -7.22 5.58 0.37
N LYS A 213 -7.49 5.03 -0.83
CA LYS A 213 -8.09 5.79 -1.94
C LYS A 213 -9.46 6.37 -1.56
N PHE A 214 -10.23 5.63 -0.77
CA PHE A 214 -11.52 6.07 -0.26
C PHE A 214 -11.38 7.22 0.72
N TRP A 215 -10.38 7.19 1.60
CA TRP A 215 -10.04 8.29 2.49
C TRP A 215 -9.66 9.56 1.71
N ILE A 216 -8.75 9.42 0.74
CA ILE A 216 -8.32 10.54 -0.12
C ILE A 216 -9.54 11.15 -0.83
N ALA A 217 -10.44 10.33 -1.40
CA ALA A 217 -11.64 10.82 -2.06
C ALA A 217 -12.62 11.51 -1.09
N GLN A 218 -12.79 10.98 0.12
CA GLN A 218 -13.62 11.62 1.15
C GLN A 218 -13.07 12.97 1.58
N ARG A 219 -11.75 13.06 1.79
CA ARG A 219 -11.08 14.32 2.11
C ARG A 219 -11.13 15.30 0.97
N ALA A 220 -10.92 14.86 -0.27
CA ALA A 220 -11.05 15.73 -1.45
C ALA A 220 -12.42 16.42 -1.54
N ARG A 221 -13.51 15.70 -1.26
CA ARG A 221 -14.87 16.26 -1.18
C ARG A 221 -14.99 17.29 -0.04
N THR A 222 -14.59 16.89 1.16
CA THR A 222 -14.72 17.72 2.37
C THR A 222 -13.90 19.00 2.25
N TRP A 223 -12.66 18.88 1.80
CA TRP A 223 -11.76 20.02 1.62
C TRP A 223 -12.20 20.93 0.47
N ARG A 224 -12.89 20.42 -0.57
CA ARG A 224 -13.46 21.28 -1.61
C ARG A 224 -14.58 22.18 -1.06
N GLU A 225 -15.39 21.67 -0.14
CA GLU A 225 -16.43 22.45 0.54
C GLU A 225 -15.84 23.44 1.55
N GLN A 226 -14.84 23.00 2.33
CA GLN A 226 -14.17 23.83 3.33
C GLN A 226 -13.29 24.93 2.70
N TYR A 227 -12.66 24.63 1.57
CA TYR A 227 -11.72 25.50 0.85
C TYR A 227 -12.19 25.69 -0.61
N PRO A 228 -13.26 26.49 -0.83
CA PRO A 228 -13.77 26.74 -2.16
C PRO A 228 -12.76 27.55 -3.00
N VAL A 229 -12.68 27.25 -4.29
CA VAL A 229 -11.83 27.99 -5.23
C VAL A 229 -12.65 29.15 -5.81
N CYS A 230 -12.12 30.37 -5.72
CA CYS A 230 -12.74 31.53 -6.36
C CYS A 230 -12.50 31.46 -7.88
N GLY A 231 -13.56 31.43 -8.69
CA GLY A 231 -13.46 31.60 -10.16
C GLY A 231 -13.71 30.37 -11.05
N GLY A 232 -14.27 29.27 -10.53
CA GLY A 232 -14.53 28.06 -11.33
C GLY A 232 -13.35 27.07 -11.30
N SER A 233 -13.58 25.87 -11.86
CA SER A 233 -12.79 24.63 -11.68
C SER A 233 -11.29 24.81 -11.32
N PRO A 234 -10.77 24.11 -10.31
CA PRO A 234 -9.34 24.15 -9.92
C PRO A 234 -8.39 23.65 -11.02
N PHE A 235 -8.94 22.92 -11.99
CA PHE A 235 -8.24 22.38 -13.15
C PHE A 235 -9.20 22.50 -14.33
N SER A 236 -9.26 23.65 -14.99
CA SER A 236 -9.65 23.60 -16.40
C SER A 236 -8.58 22.76 -17.10
N ALA A 237 -8.98 21.74 -17.86
CA ALA A 237 -8.09 20.90 -18.67
C ALA A 237 -7.30 21.68 -19.74
N ARG A 238 -7.39 23.00 -19.73
CA ARG A 238 -6.61 23.99 -20.46
C ARG A 238 -6.05 24.91 -19.39
N GLY A 239 -4.74 25.11 -19.32
CA GLY A 239 -4.07 26.01 -18.36
C GLY A 239 -4.42 27.50 -18.52
N ASP A 240 -5.70 27.83 -18.63
CA ASP A 240 -6.24 29.18 -18.75
C ASP A 240 -6.69 29.66 -17.36
N PHE A 241 -5.73 29.83 -16.44
CA PHE A 241 -5.92 30.47 -15.13
C PHE A 241 -6.03 32.01 -15.22
N ALA A 242 -6.19 32.56 -16.43
CA ALA A 242 -6.17 33.99 -16.70
C ALA A 242 -7.38 34.79 -16.14
N SER A 243 -8.34 34.14 -15.48
CA SER A 243 -9.54 34.77 -14.92
C SER A 243 -9.65 34.71 -13.39
N ALA A 244 -8.55 34.45 -12.67
CA ALA A 244 -8.55 34.58 -11.21
C ALA A 244 -8.78 36.05 -10.80
N GLN A 245 -9.75 36.28 -9.92
CA GLN A 245 -10.00 37.61 -9.35
C GLN A 245 -8.77 38.13 -8.57
N PRO A 246 -8.55 39.45 -8.52
CA PRO A 246 -7.47 40.03 -7.72
C PRO A 246 -7.67 39.70 -6.24
N GLY A 247 -6.79 38.87 -5.67
CA GLY A 247 -6.84 38.41 -4.28
C GLY A 247 -6.39 36.95 -4.07
N CYS A 248 -6.41 36.11 -5.11
CA CYS A 248 -5.99 34.70 -5.05
C CYS A 248 -4.50 34.49 -5.43
N GLY A 249 -3.58 35.10 -4.68
CA GLY A 249 -2.13 35.05 -4.99
C GLY A 249 -1.47 33.65 -4.98
N GLY A 250 -2.16 32.63 -4.46
CA GLY A 250 -1.64 31.26 -4.31
C GLY A 250 -1.62 30.41 -5.59
N SER A 251 -2.58 30.57 -6.52
CA SER A 251 -2.66 29.71 -7.73
C SER A 251 -1.41 29.77 -8.61
N PRO A 252 -0.90 30.97 -8.99
CA PRO A 252 0.29 31.06 -9.84
C PRO A 252 1.56 30.53 -9.17
N LEU A 253 1.62 30.57 -7.83
CA LEU A 253 2.73 30.03 -7.07
C LEU A 253 2.67 28.50 -7.00
N VAL A 254 1.48 27.91 -6.84
CA VAL A 254 1.30 26.46 -6.88
C VAL A 254 1.59 25.89 -8.27
N GLU A 255 1.21 26.60 -9.34
CA GLU A 255 1.61 26.25 -10.71
C GLU A 255 3.14 26.21 -10.87
N LYS A 256 3.85 27.22 -10.34
CA LYS A 256 5.32 27.22 -10.34
C LYS A 256 5.89 26.08 -9.50
N LEU A 257 5.27 25.73 -8.39
CA LEU A 257 5.68 24.59 -7.55
C LEU A 257 5.56 23.26 -8.32
N GLN A 258 4.56 23.10 -9.20
CA GLN A 258 4.42 21.91 -10.03
C GLN A 258 5.58 21.66 -10.99
N ALA A 259 6.45 22.66 -11.24
CA ALA A 259 7.71 22.44 -11.95
C ALA A 259 8.62 21.39 -11.27
N ALA A 260 8.42 21.09 -9.98
CA ALA A 260 9.07 19.98 -9.30
C ALA A 260 8.82 18.62 -9.99
N ASN A 261 7.73 18.48 -10.73
CA ASN A 261 7.35 17.24 -11.40
C ASN A 261 8.08 17.02 -12.73
N ASP A 262 8.83 18.01 -13.24
CA ASP A 262 9.61 17.88 -14.47
C ASP A 262 10.84 16.99 -14.24
N LEU A 263 10.72 15.72 -14.64
CA LEU A 263 11.79 14.72 -14.54
C LEU A 263 12.96 14.99 -15.50
N LYS A 264 12.78 15.81 -16.54
CA LYS A 264 13.90 16.22 -17.42
C LYS A 264 14.73 17.31 -16.75
N ARG A 265 14.06 18.23 -16.07
CA ARG A 265 14.71 19.28 -15.27
C ARG A 265 15.37 18.72 -14.01
N PHE A 266 14.76 17.71 -13.39
CA PHE A 266 15.21 17.12 -12.13
C PHE A 266 15.33 15.59 -12.25
N PRO A 267 16.44 15.07 -12.83
CA PRO A 267 16.64 13.64 -13.05
C PRO A 267 16.95 12.85 -11.76
N GLU A 268 17.40 13.52 -10.71
CA GLU A 268 17.77 12.92 -9.42
C GLU A 268 16.53 12.32 -8.73
N LYS A 269 16.76 11.21 -8.01
CA LYS A 269 15.72 10.41 -7.34
C LYS A 269 15.90 10.45 -5.83
N GLN A 270 14.88 9.99 -5.11
CA GLN A 270 14.90 9.85 -3.65
C GLN A 270 15.27 11.18 -2.95
N GLU A 271 16.05 11.12 -1.88
CA GLU A 271 16.44 12.26 -1.06
C GLU A 271 17.24 13.30 -1.84
N GLU A 272 18.18 12.89 -2.69
CA GLU A 272 18.92 13.79 -3.58
C GLU A 272 17.96 14.55 -4.51
N GLY A 273 16.97 13.85 -5.07
CA GLY A 273 15.92 14.45 -5.89
C GLY A 273 15.04 15.43 -5.13
N PHE A 274 14.76 15.19 -3.86
CA PHE A 274 13.99 16.10 -3.01
C PHE A 274 14.79 17.38 -2.72
N GLU A 275 16.05 17.26 -2.29
CA GLU A 275 16.89 18.40 -1.94
C GLU A 275 17.23 19.28 -3.17
N ALA A 276 17.48 18.67 -4.33
CA ALA A 276 17.70 19.42 -5.58
C ALA A 276 16.48 20.30 -5.94
N ARG A 277 15.27 19.75 -5.80
CA ARG A 277 14.01 20.49 -6.04
C ARG A 277 13.78 21.57 -5.00
N LYS A 278 14.04 21.26 -3.72
CA LYS A 278 13.93 22.21 -2.61
C LYS A 278 14.80 23.44 -2.83
N LEU A 279 16.06 23.24 -3.21
CA LEU A 279 17.01 24.32 -3.51
C LEU A 279 16.55 25.14 -4.72
N ALA A 280 16.19 24.47 -5.82
CA ALA A 280 15.79 25.14 -7.06
C ALA A 280 14.45 25.90 -6.97
N LEU A 281 13.58 25.51 -6.04
CA LEU A 281 12.25 26.10 -5.84
C LEU A 281 12.18 26.95 -4.56
N ALA A 282 13.29 27.20 -3.86
CA ALA A 282 13.31 27.99 -2.63
C ALA A 282 12.57 29.34 -2.74
N PRO A 283 12.74 30.16 -3.81
CA PRO A 283 12.00 31.42 -3.95
C PRO A 283 10.48 31.24 -4.07
N VAL A 284 10.04 30.13 -4.68
CA VAL A 284 8.61 29.79 -4.81
C VAL A 284 8.06 29.35 -3.45
N LEU A 285 8.82 28.55 -2.70
CA LEU A 285 8.44 28.08 -1.37
C LEU A 285 8.34 29.26 -0.38
N GLU A 286 9.31 30.18 -0.37
CA GLU A 286 9.29 31.40 0.46
C GLU A 286 8.09 32.29 0.12
N SER A 287 7.77 32.41 -1.18
CA SER A 287 6.60 33.17 -1.63
C SER A 287 5.29 32.50 -1.21
N LEU A 288 5.20 31.17 -1.26
CA LEU A 288 4.03 30.41 -0.81
C LEU A 288 3.84 30.53 0.70
N GLU A 289 4.91 30.42 1.47
CA GLU A 289 4.90 30.59 2.92
C GLU A 289 4.38 32.00 3.28
N SER A 290 4.89 33.03 2.61
CA SER A 290 4.45 34.43 2.77
C SER A 290 3.00 34.67 2.32
N ALA A 291 2.53 33.97 1.29
CA ALA A 291 1.14 34.04 0.84
C ALA A 291 0.14 33.43 1.85
N GLY A 292 0.63 32.60 2.77
CA GLY A 292 -0.18 32.06 3.86
C GLY A 292 -1.23 31.03 3.41
N LYS A 293 -2.19 30.80 4.31
CA LYS A 293 -3.27 29.81 4.17
C LYS A 293 -4.16 29.99 2.95
N GLY A 294 -4.14 31.15 2.29
CA GLY A 294 -4.86 31.38 1.03
C GLY A 294 -4.44 30.42 -0.10
N SER A 295 -3.30 29.74 0.04
CA SER A 295 -2.80 28.75 -0.92
C SER A 295 -3.37 27.32 -0.70
N ILE A 296 -3.99 27.03 0.46
CA ILE A 296 -4.52 25.70 0.81
C ILE A 296 -5.49 25.13 -0.25
N PRO A 297 -6.48 25.89 -0.79
CA PRO A 297 -7.40 25.37 -1.81
C PRO A 297 -6.71 24.82 -3.07
N PHE A 298 -5.49 25.29 -3.35
CA PHE A 298 -4.68 24.93 -4.51
C PHE A 298 -3.61 23.87 -4.18
N LEU A 299 -3.11 23.84 -2.94
CA LEU A 299 -2.13 22.85 -2.47
C LEU A 299 -2.76 21.49 -2.14
N LEU A 300 -3.98 21.43 -1.62
CA LEU A 300 -4.60 20.14 -1.29
C LEU A 300 -4.83 19.25 -2.52
N PRO A 301 -5.35 19.74 -3.67
CA PRO A 301 -5.57 18.90 -4.84
C PRO A 301 -4.32 18.20 -5.39
N ILE A 302 -3.13 18.81 -5.24
CA ILE A 302 -1.90 18.18 -5.72
C ILE A 302 -1.45 17.00 -4.85
N THR A 303 -1.98 16.83 -3.63
CA THR A 303 -1.63 15.72 -2.73
C THR A 303 -2.37 14.41 -3.07
N TYR A 304 -3.48 14.46 -3.81
CA TYR A 304 -4.32 13.28 -4.06
C TYR A 304 -3.68 12.26 -5.02
N ASN A 305 -2.84 12.74 -5.94
CA ASN A 305 -2.20 11.90 -6.96
C ASN A 305 -0.72 11.63 -6.66
N PHE A 306 -0.20 12.13 -5.53
CA PHE A 306 1.19 12.04 -5.07
C PHE A 306 2.27 12.28 -6.13
N ASN A 307 2.95 13.41 -6.03
CA ASN A 307 4.02 13.79 -6.94
C ASN A 307 5.12 14.58 -6.20
N TRP A 308 6.15 15.01 -6.91
CA TRP A 308 7.25 15.75 -6.31
C TRP A 308 6.80 17.07 -5.68
N ALA A 309 5.86 17.78 -6.31
CA ALA A 309 5.32 19.02 -5.77
C ALA A 309 4.57 18.80 -4.45
N SER A 310 3.82 17.69 -4.32
CA SER A 310 3.08 17.41 -3.08
C SER A 310 3.99 17.21 -1.86
N LEU A 311 5.26 16.80 -2.03
CA LEU A 311 6.20 16.59 -0.94
C LEU A 311 6.54 17.86 -0.13
N PHE A 312 6.25 19.04 -0.69
CA PHE A 312 6.48 20.33 -0.04
C PHE A 312 5.28 20.80 0.80
N VAL A 313 4.08 20.26 0.55
CA VAL A 313 2.84 20.67 1.23
C VAL A 313 2.92 20.52 2.75
N PRO A 314 3.42 19.40 3.33
CA PRO A 314 3.49 19.27 4.78
C PRO A 314 4.34 20.37 5.44
N GLY A 315 5.46 20.74 4.82
CA GLY A 315 6.33 21.79 5.36
C GLY A 315 5.66 23.17 5.36
N LEU A 316 4.90 23.49 4.31
CA LEU A 316 4.13 24.75 4.24
C LEU A 316 3.03 24.80 5.30
N LEU A 317 2.31 23.69 5.51
CA LEU A 317 1.29 23.60 6.56
C LEU A 317 1.92 23.76 7.95
N ALA A 318 3.05 23.11 8.21
CA ALA A 318 3.76 23.25 9.49
C ALA A 318 4.27 24.67 9.74
N ALA A 319 4.75 25.37 8.71
CA ALA A 319 5.22 26.74 8.81
C ALA A 319 4.09 27.73 9.20
N TRP A 320 2.88 27.53 8.68
CA TRP A 320 1.70 28.32 9.11
C TRP A 320 1.20 27.90 10.48
N GLY A 321 1.27 26.61 10.78
CA GLY A 321 1.31 26.08 12.14
C GLY A 321 0.03 26.20 12.96
N ASP A 322 -1.07 26.77 12.48
CA ASP A 322 -2.31 26.83 13.28
C ASP A 322 -3.04 25.47 13.37
N ASP A 323 -4.09 25.42 14.19
CA ASP A 323 -4.81 24.18 14.48
C ASP A 323 -5.46 23.57 13.22
N GLU A 324 -5.88 24.41 12.26
CA GLU A 324 -6.35 23.94 10.94
C GLU A 324 -5.24 23.25 10.15
N CYS A 325 -4.03 23.82 10.14
CA CYS A 325 -2.89 23.23 9.45
C CYS A 325 -2.42 21.93 10.11
N LEU A 326 -2.40 21.86 11.45
CA LEU A 326 -2.13 20.63 12.18
C LEU A 326 -3.18 19.55 11.87
N ARG A 327 -4.45 19.94 11.76
CA ARG A 327 -5.54 19.03 11.40
C ARG A 327 -5.33 18.46 10.02
N LEU A 328 -4.95 19.30 9.05
CA LEU A 328 -4.60 18.86 7.69
C LEU A 328 -3.39 17.91 7.69
N LEU A 329 -2.33 18.20 8.46
CA LEU A 329 -1.19 17.30 8.60
C LEU A 329 -1.60 15.92 9.14
N ALA A 330 -2.46 15.88 10.16
CA ALA A 330 -2.96 14.63 10.72
C ALA A 330 -3.80 13.84 9.69
N GLU A 331 -4.69 14.49 8.96
CA GLU A 331 -5.48 13.83 7.91
C GLU A 331 -4.66 13.40 6.68
N LEU A 332 -3.64 14.18 6.31
CA LEU A 332 -2.71 13.86 5.21
C LEU A 332 -1.76 12.72 5.59
N SER A 333 -1.44 12.56 6.88
CA SER A 333 -0.61 11.45 7.36
C SER A 333 -1.22 10.08 7.02
N MET A 334 -2.54 10.02 6.90
CA MET A 334 -3.31 8.83 6.55
C MET A 334 -3.26 8.46 5.06
N PHE A 335 -2.59 9.24 4.20
CA PHE A 335 -2.48 8.98 2.75
C PHE A 335 -1.50 7.85 2.39
N ARG A 336 -0.95 7.12 3.37
CA ARG A 336 -0.04 5.94 3.26
C ARG A 336 1.13 6.00 2.26
N TYR A 337 1.43 7.14 1.66
CA TYR A 337 2.66 7.38 0.91
C TYR A 337 3.84 7.49 1.88
N PRO A 338 4.74 6.50 1.98
CA PRO A 338 5.61 6.34 3.16
C PRO A 338 6.38 7.61 3.54
N TYR A 339 7.07 8.23 2.57
CA TYR A 339 7.86 9.45 2.82
C TYR A 339 6.98 10.65 3.18
N PHE A 340 5.84 10.83 2.51
CA PHE A 340 4.94 11.97 2.73
C PHE A 340 4.15 11.84 4.03
N SER A 341 3.60 10.67 4.30
CA SER A 341 2.94 10.36 5.57
C SER A 341 3.90 10.52 6.73
N GLN A 342 5.11 9.96 6.65
CA GLN A 342 6.12 10.09 7.71
C GLN A 342 6.50 11.55 7.94
N LYS A 343 6.63 12.36 6.88
CA LYS A 343 6.90 13.79 7.02
C LYS A 343 5.77 14.53 7.74
N CYS A 344 4.51 14.19 7.46
CA CYS A 344 3.37 14.76 8.19
C CYS A 344 3.42 14.40 9.68
N LEU A 345 3.69 13.12 10.00
CA LEU A 345 3.78 12.63 11.38
C LEU A 345 4.94 13.28 12.14
N ALA A 346 6.12 13.39 11.53
CA ALA A 346 7.28 14.03 12.13
C ALA A 346 7.01 15.50 12.50
N LEU A 347 6.34 16.24 11.63
CA LEU A 347 5.98 17.64 11.90
C LEU A 347 4.95 17.78 13.04
N LEU A 348 4.04 16.80 13.19
CA LEU A 348 3.13 16.72 14.33
C LEU A 348 3.89 16.39 15.63
N GLU A 349 4.86 15.48 15.58
CA GLU A 349 5.73 15.15 16.72
C GLU A 349 6.57 16.35 17.16
N GLU A 350 7.18 17.07 16.22
CA GLU A 350 7.95 18.30 16.46
C GLU A 350 7.09 19.41 17.08
N THR A 351 5.80 19.46 16.74
CA THR A 351 4.83 20.39 17.34
C THR A 351 4.57 20.09 18.83
N GLY A 352 4.80 18.85 19.28
CA GLY A 352 4.68 18.44 20.67
C GLY A 352 3.23 18.47 21.20
N GLU A 353 3.06 18.80 22.49
CA GLU A 353 1.77 18.73 23.18
C GLU A 353 0.64 19.53 22.51
N ARG A 354 0.99 20.59 21.76
CA ARG A 354 0.01 21.41 21.03
C ARG A 354 -0.73 20.64 19.92
N ALA A 355 -0.13 19.58 19.37
CA ALA A 355 -0.77 18.75 18.36
C ALA A 355 -1.84 17.81 18.94
N ILE A 356 -1.79 17.53 20.25
CA ILE A 356 -2.58 16.47 20.88
C ILE A 356 -4.10 16.69 20.83
N PRO A 357 -4.63 17.90 21.12
CA PRO A 357 -6.07 18.15 20.98
C PRO A 357 -6.57 17.91 19.55
N VAL A 358 -5.79 18.33 18.55
CA VAL A 358 -6.12 18.15 17.14
C VAL A 358 -6.06 16.69 16.73
N ILE A 359 -5.03 15.96 17.18
CA ILE A 359 -4.92 14.51 16.95
C ILE A 359 -6.11 13.80 17.60
N SER A 360 -6.52 14.16 18.82
CA SER A 360 -7.68 13.57 19.49
C SER A 360 -8.95 13.66 18.63
N LEU A 361 -9.22 14.83 18.04
CA LEU A 361 -10.38 15.01 17.14
C LEU A 361 -10.31 14.07 15.93
N VAL A 362 -9.13 13.95 15.30
CA VAL A 362 -8.94 13.04 14.16
C VAL A 362 -9.10 11.58 14.58
N MET A 363 -8.64 11.22 15.78
CA MET A 363 -8.79 9.87 16.32
C MET A 363 -10.26 9.51 16.58
N GLU A 364 -11.09 10.46 17.02
CA GLU A 364 -12.51 10.24 17.34
C GLU A 364 -13.43 10.24 16.10
N GLU A 365 -13.08 10.98 15.05
CA GLU A 365 -13.91 11.09 13.85
C GLU A 365 -13.63 9.98 12.82
N ASN A 366 -14.60 9.66 11.95
CA ASN A 366 -14.37 8.77 10.79
C ASN A 366 -13.86 7.35 11.14
N GLY A 367 -14.48 6.69 12.13
CA GLY A 367 -14.07 5.35 12.60
C GLY A 367 -13.92 4.26 11.52
N ALA A 368 -14.63 4.39 10.40
CA ALA A 368 -14.47 3.51 9.24
C ALA A 368 -13.03 3.50 8.64
N PHE A 369 -12.20 4.49 8.97
CA PHE A 369 -10.84 4.65 8.48
C PHE A 369 -9.78 4.47 9.57
N ASP A 370 -10.15 3.92 10.74
CA ASP A 370 -9.22 3.81 11.87
C ASP A 370 -7.95 3.02 11.52
N GLU A 371 -8.03 2.05 10.61
CA GLU A 371 -6.85 1.32 10.11
C GLU A 371 -5.75 2.23 9.53
N LEU A 372 -6.10 3.42 9.05
CA LEU A 372 -5.17 4.40 8.50
C LEU A 372 -4.54 5.30 9.57
N LYS A 373 -5.05 5.29 10.80
CA LYS A 373 -4.61 6.18 11.90
C LYS A 373 -3.46 5.62 12.72
N ALA A 374 -2.93 4.44 12.40
CA ALA A 374 -1.83 3.82 13.14
C ALA A 374 -0.60 4.74 13.27
N GLY A 375 -0.32 5.57 12.26
CA GLY A 375 0.74 6.57 12.32
C GLY A 375 0.54 7.60 13.44
N LEU A 376 -0.70 8.03 13.69
CA LEU A 376 -1.03 8.97 14.77
C LEU A 376 -0.84 8.34 16.15
N LEU A 377 -1.13 7.04 16.31
CA LEU A 377 -0.80 6.32 17.56
C LEU A 377 0.70 6.36 17.85
N ASN A 378 1.54 6.29 16.82
CA ASN A 378 2.99 6.42 16.97
C ASN A 378 3.39 7.83 17.46
N VAL A 379 2.78 8.89 16.90
CA VAL A 379 2.98 10.27 17.35
C VAL A 379 2.62 10.43 18.83
N LEU A 380 1.47 9.89 19.24
CA LEU A 380 1.03 9.90 20.65
C LEU A 380 2.00 9.14 21.58
N GLY A 381 2.63 8.08 21.08
CA GLY A 381 3.67 7.35 21.83
C GLY A 381 4.96 8.16 22.03
N ASN A 382 5.31 9.01 21.05
CA ASN A 382 6.54 9.82 21.08
C ASN A 382 6.34 11.14 21.83
N VAL A 383 5.16 11.75 21.74
CA VAL A 383 4.78 12.95 22.49
C VAL A 383 4.21 12.54 23.85
N VAL A 384 5.10 12.26 24.80
CA VAL A 384 4.76 11.77 26.15
C VAL A 384 4.14 12.89 26.98
N CYS A 385 2.81 12.90 27.09
CA CYS A 385 2.05 13.81 27.93
C CYS A 385 0.74 13.16 28.39
N LYS A 386 0.04 13.80 29.34
CA LYS A 386 -1.24 13.30 29.88
C LYS A 386 -2.30 13.07 28.77
N GLY A 387 -2.44 14.02 27.84
CA GLY A 387 -3.41 13.90 26.75
C GLY A 387 -3.13 12.71 25.84
N SER A 388 -1.86 12.50 25.45
CA SER A 388 -1.46 11.33 24.67
C SER A 388 -1.73 10.02 25.40
N PHE A 389 -1.43 9.97 26.70
CA PHE A 389 -1.67 8.79 27.53
C PHE A 389 -3.16 8.41 27.55
N GLU A 390 -4.04 9.39 27.79
CA GLU A 390 -5.50 9.17 27.83
C GLU A 390 -6.05 8.65 26.50
N ILE A 391 -5.57 9.17 25.37
CA ILE A 391 -5.98 8.70 24.04
C ILE A 391 -5.49 7.28 23.80
N LEU A 392 -4.22 6.99 24.10
CA LEU A 392 -3.64 5.65 23.92
C LEU A 392 -4.37 4.60 24.76
N VAL A 393 -4.70 4.92 26.02
CA VAL A 393 -5.50 4.04 26.89
C VAL A 393 -6.84 3.69 26.23
N LYS A 394 -7.59 4.67 25.71
CA LYS A 394 -8.85 4.40 24.99
C LYS A 394 -8.65 3.43 23.83
N PHE A 395 -7.56 3.58 23.07
CA PHE A 395 -7.28 2.71 21.93
C PHE A 395 -6.78 1.29 22.30
N THR A 396 -6.39 1.04 23.56
CA THR A 396 -6.14 -0.34 24.04
C THR A 396 -7.41 -1.20 24.11
N GLU A 397 -8.58 -0.57 24.10
CA GLU A 397 -9.89 -1.24 24.13
C GLU A 397 -10.54 -1.34 22.74
N HIS A 398 -9.85 -0.87 21.70
CA HIS A 398 -10.40 -0.80 20.34
C HIS A 398 -10.78 -2.18 19.77
N GLU A 399 -11.84 -2.25 18.97
CA GLU A 399 -12.31 -3.51 18.35
C GLU A 399 -11.29 -4.08 17.36
N ASN A 400 -10.66 -3.19 16.58
CA ASN A 400 -9.58 -3.57 15.67
C ASN A 400 -8.31 -3.96 16.42
N ARG A 401 -7.96 -5.24 16.32
CA ARG A 401 -6.78 -5.84 16.95
C ARG A 401 -5.45 -5.21 16.51
N TYR A 402 -5.35 -4.78 15.25
CA TYR A 402 -4.15 -4.14 14.72
C TYR A 402 -3.89 -2.81 15.45
N LEU A 403 -4.92 -1.98 15.63
CA LEU A 403 -4.80 -0.70 16.31
C LEU A 403 -4.59 -0.85 17.81
N THR A 404 -5.24 -1.83 18.43
CA THR A 404 -4.98 -2.17 19.84
C THR A 404 -3.50 -2.47 20.05
N ALA A 405 -2.89 -3.26 19.17
CA ALA A 405 -1.47 -3.61 19.29
C ALA A 405 -0.55 -2.38 19.16
N TRP A 406 -0.80 -1.50 18.18
CA TRP A 406 -0.08 -0.23 18.04
C TRP A 406 -0.26 0.68 19.26
N ALA A 407 -1.47 0.78 19.80
CA ALA A 407 -1.74 1.60 20.97
C ALA A 407 -1.01 1.06 22.21
N CYS A 408 -0.97 -0.27 22.40
CA CYS A 408 -0.21 -0.90 23.49
C CYS A 408 1.30 -0.63 23.38
N GLU A 409 1.87 -0.76 22.18
CA GLU A 409 3.29 -0.46 21.94
C GLU A 409 3.61 1.02 22.20
N ALA A 410 2.79 1.93 21.69
CA ALA A 410 2.95 3.36 21.91
C ALA A 410 2.78 3.75 23.39
N LEU A 411 1.83 3.11 24.10
CA LEU A 411 1.58 3.35 25.52
C LEU A 411 2.77 2.92 26.40
N ALA A 412 3.45 1.81 26.05
CA ALA A 412 4.63 1.36 26.79
C ALA A 412 5.77 2.40 26.77
N ARG A 413 5.91 3.18 25.70
CA ARG A 413 6.94 4.23 25.59
C ARG A 413 6.78 5.36 26.61
N HIS A 414 5.58 5.53 27.17
CA HIS A 414 5.32 6.52 28.21
C HIS A 414 5.95 6.13 29.56
N LYS A 415 6.35 4.86 29.75
CA LYS A 415 6.97 4.34 30.99
C LYS A 415 6.18 4.69 32.27
N ASN A 416 4.85 4.77 32.15
CA ASN A 416 3.94 5.05 33.25
C ASN A 416 3.35 3.75 33.80
N SER A 417 3.61 3.44 35.08
CA SER A 417 3.12 2.23 35.76
C SER A 417 1.60 2.04 35.67
N ASP A 418 0.84 3.13 35.56
CA ASP A 418 -0.62 3.09 35.44
C ASP A 418 -1.07 2.41 34.14
N ALA A 419 -0.21 2.34 33.12
CA ALA A 419 -0.49 1.63 31.87
C ALA A 419 -0.64 0.11 32.04
N LEU A 420 -0.02 -0.48 33.08
CA LEU A 420 0.12 -1.92 33.22
C LEU A 420 -1.23 -2.64 33.23
N ALA A 421 -2.21 -2.10 33.98
CA ALA A 421 -3.55 -2.67 34.06
C ALA A 421 -4.24 -2.71 32.68
N PHE A 422 -4.08 -1.65 31.87
CA PHE A 422 -4.67 -1.58 30.53
C PHE A 422 -3.99 -2.55 29.56
N LEU A 423 -2.66 -2.67 29.61
CA LEU A 423 -1.90 -3.61 28.79
C LEU A 423 -2.25 -5.07 29.12
N GLU A 424 -2.41 -5.40 30.41
CA GLU A 424 -2.81 -6.74 30.84
C GLU A 424 -4.24 -7.08 30.39
N ASN A 425 -5.17 -6.14 30.50
CA ASN A 425 -6.54 -6.30 30.00
C ASN A 425 -6.57 -6.51 28.48
N ALA A 426 -5.79 -5.72 27.73
CA ALA A 426 -5.66 -5.89 26.28
C ALA A 426 -5.08 -7.27 25.91
N ARG A 427 -4.07 -7.75 26.64
CA ARG A 427 -3.50 -9.09 26.45
C ARG A 427 -4.53 -10.20 26.68
N GLN A 428 -5.31 -10.11 27.76
CA GLN A 428 -6.34 -11.10 28.07
C GLN A 428 -7.41 -11.17 26.96
N ARG A 429 -7.83 -10.01 26.43
CA ARG A 429 -8.82 -9.92 25.35
C ARG A 429 -8.30 -10.44 24.00
N MET A 430 -7.03 -10.19 23.68
CA MET A 430 -6.48 -10.44 22.34
C MET A 430 -5.78 -11.80 22.19
N GLY A 431 -5.47 -12.48 23.30
CA GLY A 431 -4.62 -13.68 23.30
C GLY A 431 -3.12 -13.33 23.23
N PRO A 432 -2.22 -14.32 23.14
CA PRO A 432 -0.77 -14.11 23.19
C PRO A 432 -0.26 -13.51 21.88
N LEU A 433 -0.44 -12.21 21.69
CA LEU A 433 0.25 -11.45 20.66
C LEU A 433 1.62 -11.03 21.18
N ASN A 434 2.67 -11.33 20.43
CA ASN A 434 4.06 -11.05 20.80
C ASN A 434 4.30 -9.57 21.13
N GLN A 435 3.60 -8.65 20.46
CA GLN A 435 3.75 -7.20 20.64
C GLN A 435 3.27 -6.74 22.03
N ILE A 436 2.15 -7.28 22.53
CA ILE A 436 1.64 -6.92 23.86
C ILE A 436 2.50 -7.55 24.97
N ALA A 437 3.02 -8.76 24.74
CA ALA A 437 3.94 -9.39 25.66
C ALA A 437 5.24 -8.58 25.83
N ALA A 438 5.82 -8.09 24.72
CA ALA A 438 7.00 -7.22 24.76
C ALA A 438 6.71 -5.90 25.51
N ALA A 439 5.58 -5.25 25.21
CA ALA A 439 5.15 -4.03 25.90
C ALA A 439 4.99 -4.21 27.41
N ILE A 440 4.45 -5.36 27.86
CA ILE A 440 4.31 -5.66 29.30
C ILE A 440 5.67 -5.89 29.96
N GLU A 441 6.60 -6.61 29.31
CA GLU A 441 7.95 -6.83 29.86
C GLU A 441 8.74 -5.52 30.02
N GLU A 442 8.62 -4.58 29.08
CA GLU A 442 9.25 -3.26 29.19
C GLU A 442 8.72 -2.41 30.36
N MET A 443 7.49 -2.71 30.82
CA MET A 443 6.81 -1.98 31.90
C MET A 443 6.99 -2.61 33.27
N LYS A 444 7.53 -3.84 33.35
CA LYS A 444 7.85 -4.46 34.64
C LYS A 444 9.08 -3.75 35.23
N PRO A 445 9.05 -3.39 36.53
CA PRO A 445 10.25 -2.88 37.18
C PRO A 445 11.37 -3.92 37.08
N GLY A 446 12.54 -3.51 36.60
CA GLY A 446 13.71 -4.38 36.49
C GLY A 446 14.00 -5.03 37.84
N ILE A 447 14.14 -6.36 37.84
CA ILE A 447 14.65 -7.14 38.98
C ILE A 447 16.15 -6.94 39.10
#